data_AF-A0A3D1R2E7-F1
#
_entry.id   AF-A0A3D1R2E7-F1
#
_cell.length_a   1.000
_cell.length_b   1.000
_cell.length_c   1.000
_cell.angle_alpha   90.00
_cell.angle_beta   90.00
_cell.angle_gamma   90.00
#
_symmetry.space_group_name_H-M   'P 1'
#
loop_
_entity.id
_entity.type
_entity.pdbx_description
1 polymer ?
#
loop_
_entity_poly.entity_id
_entity_poly.type
_entity_poly.pdbx_seq_one_letter_code
_entity_poly.pdbx_strand_id
1 'polypeptide(L)'
;MSIGPKSCSLRSIATLNSTEIRALKKVGIDNTRELLEAAPSAAAERALAKAAGLSTAEIREAVNRADLLQIKGIGAKTADLFENAGVNSARELAQRNPNSLMAILARFEAQHPEASYRLPSPKTLASLVEKAKALTTVEQPVEVDAAQAKTIAQAALHKYIDEVLFSDAPEGKQFRDAVLGWRPQSTWPTVQQQFHDGVAAWAAECDVGTDDDLPGSFWMSSSLSGLYTEVKVDKAGQVLQVYVEID
;
A
#
# COMPACT_ATOMS: atom_id res chain seq x y z
N MET A 1 24.92 0.67 19.69
CA MET A 1 24.23 -0.54 19.19
C MET A 1 23.44 -0.14 17.94
N SER A 2 23.67 -0.78 16.79
CA SER A 2 23.00 -0.43 15.54
C SER A 2 21.47 -0.53 15.69
N ILE A 3 20.75 0.54 15.34
CA ILE A 3 19.28 0.65 15.42
C ILE A 3 18.63 0.11 14.11
N GLY A 4 19.41 -0.46 13.18
CA GLY A 4 18.90 -0.98 11.91
C GLY A 4 18.21 -2.36 11.99
N PRO A 5 17.43 -2.72 10.95
CA PRO A 5 16.80 -4.03 10.81
C PRO A 5 17.83 -5.16 10.88
N LYS A 6 17.47 -6.25 11.56
CA LYS A 6 18.31 -7.43 11.70
C LYS A 6 18.24 -8.27 10.41
N SER A 7 19.38 -8.47 9.73
CA SER A 7 19.49 -9.51 8.70
C SER A 7 19.90 -10.85 9.31
N CYS A 8 19.32 -11.94 8.81
CA CYS A 8 19.56 -13.32 9.25
C CYS A 8 19.97 -14.22 8.08
N SER A 9 20.52 -15.38 8.41
CA SER A 9 20.70 -16.46 7.43
C SER A 9 19.33 -16.99 6.97
N LEU A 10 19.20 -17.37 5.68
CA LEU A 10 17.98 -18.03 5.17
C LEU A 10 17.61 -19.31 5.96
N ARG A 11 18.58 -19.96 6.61
CA ARG A 11 18.33 -21.11 7.52
C ARG A 11 17.47 -20.75 8.74
N SER A 12 17.30 -19.46 9.02
CA SER A 12 16.45 -18.98 10.11
C SER A 12 14.96 -18.96 9.73
N ILE A 13 14.62 -19.14 8.45
CA ILE A 13 13.25 -19.28 7.97
C ILE A 13 12.88 -20.76 8.08
N ALA A 14 11.97 -21.09 9.01
CA ALA A 14 11.68 -22.48 9.39
C ALA A 14 11.12 -23.33 8.23
N THR A 15 10.45 -22.70 7.27
CA THR A 15 9.85 -23.37 6.10
C THR A 15 10.85 -23.70 5.00
N LEU A 16 12.04 -23.08 4.98
CA LEU A 16 13.02 -23.29 3.92
C LEU A 16 13.94 -24.47 4.22
N ASN A 17 13.90 -25.47 3.34
CA ASN A 17 14.84 -26.59 3.35
C ASN A 17 16.13 -26.28 2.56
N SER A 18 17.08 -27.22 2.59
CA SER A 18 18.39 -27.02 1.96
C SER A 18 18.32 -26.81 0.44
N THR A 19 17.31 -27.37 -0.23
CA THR A 19 17.12 -27.25 -1.69
C THR A 19 16.59 -25.88 -2.05
N GLU A 20 15.55 -25.38 -1.36
CA GLU A 20 15.04 -24.02 -1.57
C GLU A 20 16.09 -22.96 -1.24
N ILE A 21 16.85 -23.12 -0.15
CA ILE A 21 17.95 -22.20 0.19
C ILE A 21 18.99 -22.16 -0.95
N ARG A 22 19.33 -23.31 -1.54
CA ARG A 22 20.24 -23.35 -2.69
C ARG A 22 19.64 -22.68 -3.92
N ALA A 23 18.34 -22.83 -4.14
CA ALA A 23 17.63 -22.19 -5.25
C ALA A 23 17.64 -20.66 -5.13
N LEU A 24 17.31 -20.13 -3.95
CA LEU A 24 17.37 -18.70 -3.63
C LEU A 24 18.79 -18.13 -3.80
N LYS A 25 19.80 -18.85 -3.32
CA LYS A 25 21.21 -18.45 -3.49
C LYS A 25 21.64 -18.40 -4.96
N LYS A 26 21.15 -19.30 -5.81
CA LYS A 26 21.45 -19.29 -7.25
C LYS A 26 20.91 -18.05 -7.97
N VAL A 27 19.85 -17.44 -7.43
CA VAL A 27 19.28 -16.19 -7.97
C VAL A 27 19.74 -14.94 -7.20
N GLY A 28 20.81 -15.06 -6.40
CA GLY A 28 21.46 -13.93 -5.73
C GLY A 28 20.86 -13.55 -4.38
N ILE A 29 20.07 -14.44 -3.75
CA ILE A 29 19.49 -14.23 -2.42
C ILE A 29 20.22 -15.08 -1.40
N ASP A 30 21.10 -14.47 -0.61
CA ASP A 30 21.95 -15.12 0.40
C ASP A 30 21.42 -14.96 1.83
N ASN A 31 20.64 -13.92 2.10
CA ASN A 31 20.14 -13.61 3.44
C ASN A 31 18.71 -13.02 3.43
N THR A 32 18.11 -12.89 4.62
CA THR A 32 16.73 -12.43 4.76
C THR A 32 16.51 -11.00 4.28
N ARG A 33 17.54 -10.13 4.35
CA ARG A 33 17.42 -8.75 3.86
C ARG A 33 17.29 -8.72 2.34
N GLU A 34 18.15 -9.45 1.64
CA GLU A 34 18.06 -9.56 0.17
C GLU A 34 16.74 -10.19 -0.28
N LEU A 35 16.21 -11.16 0.48
CA LEU A 35 14.90 -11.74 0.20
C LEU A 35 13.79 -10.68 0.24
N LEU A 36 13.79 -9.83 1.27
CA LEU A 36 12.82 -8.75 1.41
C LEU A 36 12.99 -7.69 0.31
N GLU A 37 14.22 -7.32 -0.02
CA GLU A 37 14.54 -6.36 -1.08
C GLU A 37 14.12 -6.88 -2.47
N ALA A 38 14.21 -8.19 -2.71
CA ALA A 38 13.83 -8.83 -3.98
C ALA A 38 12.33 -9.11 -4.11
N ALA A 39 11.56 -9.06 -3.01
CA ALA A 39 10.13 -9.37 -2.99
C ALA A 39 9.27 -8.29 -2.30
N PRO A 40 9.36 -6.99 -2.71
CA PRO A 40 8.61 -5.91 -2.07
C PRO A 40 7.10 -5.89 -2.41
N SER A 41 6.65 -6.74 -3.33
CA SER A 41 5.26 -6.78 -3.78
C SER A 41 4.86 -8.18 -4.26
N ALA A 42 3.56 -8.45 -4.34
CA ALA A 42 3.05 -9.71 -4.87
C ALA A 42 3.48 -9.99 -6.32
N ALA A 43 3.77 -8.96 -7.13
CA ALA A 43 4.33 -9.13 -8.47
C ALA A 43 5.81 -9.57 -8.40
N ALA A 44 6.58 -8.95 -7.51
CA ALA A 44 7.98 -9.30 -7.27
C ALA A 44 8.14 -10.70 -6.65
N GLU A 45 7.27 -11.08 -5.70
CA GLU A 45 7.20 -12.45 -5.16
C GLU A 45 7.02 -13.49 -6.28
N ARG A 46 6.09 -13.25 -7.22
CA ARG A 46 5.84 -14.15 -8.35
C ARG A 46 7.06 -14.23 -9.28
N ALA A 47 7.72 -13.10 -9.54
CA ALA A 47 8.91 -13.06 -10.36
C ALA A 47 10.08 -13.83 -9.70
N LEU A 48 10.29 -13.63 -8.40
CA LEU A 48 11.31 -14.34 -7.62
C LEU A 48 11.02 -15.84 -7.55
N ALA A 49 9.77 -16.22 -7.31
CA ALA A 49 9.34 -17.61 -7.31
C ALA A 49 9.68 -18.30 -8.63
N LYS A 50 9.34 -17.67 -9.77
CA LYS A 50 9.67 -18.17 -11.10
C LYS A 50 11.19 -18.29 -11.31
N ALA A 51 11.96 -17.30 -10.89
CA ALA A 51 13.42 -17.31 -11.05
C ALA A 51 14.08 -18.41 -10.21
N ALA A 52 13.64 -18.59 -8.96
CA ALA A 52 14.16 -19.61 -8.05
C ALA A 52 13.61 -21.02 -8.34
N GLY A 53 12.56 -21.16 -9.15
CA GLY A 53 11.89 -22.44 -9.36
C GLY A 53 11.10 -22.92 -8.14
N LEU A 54 10.54 -21.97 -7.38
CA LEU A 54 9.70 -22.19 -6.22
C LEU A 54 8.26 -21.73 -6.52
N SER A 55 7.31 -22.15 -5.69
CA SER A 55 5.94 -21.63 -5.73
C SER A 55 5.88 -20.23 -5.13
N THR A 56 4.87 -19.46 -5.55
CA THR A 56 4.62 -18.12 -4.97
C THR A 56 4.26 -18.20 -3.49
N ALA A 57 3.60 -19.29 -3.06
CA ALA A 57 3.27 -19.50 -1.65
C ALA A 57 4.53 -19.67 -0.78
N GLU A 58 5.48 -20.50 -1.21
CA GLU A 58 6.76 -20.70 -0.50
C GLU A 58 7.54 -19.39 -0.37
N ILE A 59 7.60 -18.57 -1.43
CA ILE A 59 8.24 -17.25 -1.37
C ILE A 59 7.51 -16.33 -0.40
N ARG A 60 6.18 -16.26 -0.44
CA ARG A 60 5.39 -15.40 0.43
C ARG A 60 5.57 -15.77 1.91
N GLU A 61 5.47 -17.04 2.24
CA GLU A 61 5.69 -17.55 3.60
C GLU A 61 7.11 -17.26 4.11
N ALA A 62 8.11 -17.35 3.22
CA ALA A 62 9.48 -17.01 3.53
C ALA A 62 9.69 -15.50 3.76
N VAL A 63 9.04 -14.66 2.94
CA VAL A 63 9.05 -13.18 3.07
C VAL A 63 8.39 -12.74 4.37
N ASN A 64 7.22 -13.28 4.71
CA ASN A 64 6.51 -12.99 5.96
C ASN A 64 7.41 -13.28 7.19
N ARG A 65 8.00 -14.48 7.24
CA ARG A 65 8.91 -14.87 8.32
C ARG A 65 10.19 -14.03 8.33
N ALA A 66 10.73 -13.69 7.15
CA ALA A 66 11.90 -12.82 7.03
C ALA A 66 11.64 -11.42 7.59
N ASP A 67 10.44 -10.86 7.35
CA ASP A 67 10.06 -9.55 7.88
C ASP A 67 9.96 -9.57 9.41
N LEU A 68 9.29 -10.57 9.99
CA LEU A 68 9.23 -10.74 11.45
C LEU A 68 10.62 -10.92 12.09
N LEU A 69 11.54 -11.61 11.41
CA LEU A 69 12.92 -11.83 11.88
C LEU A 69 13.75 -10.54 11.97
N GLN A 70 13.31 -9.44 11.35
CA GLN A 70 13.95 -8.13 11.49
C GLN A 70 13.84 -7.60 12.94
N ILE A 71 12.82 -8.04 13.68
CA ILE A 71 12.56 -7.58 15.06
C ILE A 71 13.48 -8.28 16.05
N LYS A 72 14.28 -7.50 16.77
CA LYS A 72 15.22 -8.02 17.77
C LYS A 72 14.51 -8.74 18.91
N GLY A 73 14.75 -10.05 19.01
CA GLY A 73 14.11 -10.92 20.01
C GLY A 73 13.13 -11.91 19.38
N ILE A 74 12.83 -11.78 18.09
CA ILE A 74 12.15 -12.81 17.32
C ILE A 74 13.21 -13.74 16.71
N GLY A 75 13.05 -15.03 16.98
CA GLY A 75 13.81 -16.12 16.35
C GLY A 75 12.90 -16.99 15.49
N ALA A 76 13.47 -18.00 14.82
CA ALA A 76 12.78 -18.83 13.82
C ALA A 76 11.42 -19.37 14.31
N LYS A 77 11.37 -20.03 15.46
CA LYS A 77 10.12 -20.58 16.02
C LYS A 77 9.07 -19.52 16.37
N THR A 78 9.50 -18.33 16.79
CA THR A 78 8.57 -17.24 17.13
C THR A 78 8.02 -16.57 15.88
N ALA A 79 8.85 -16.36 14.86
CA ALA A 79 8.39 -15.86 13.56
C ALA A 79 7.39 -16.84 12.92
N ASP A 80 7.70 -18.13 12.98
CA ASP A 80 6.83 -19.20 12.48
C ASP A 80 5.49 -19.27 13.24
N LEU A 81 5.52 -19.22 14.58
CA LEU A 81 4.32 -19.15 15.40
C LEU A 81 3.45 -17.93 15.03
N PHE A 82 4.07 -16.76 14.87
CA PHE A 82 3.34 -15.52 14.60
C PHE A 82 2.67 -15.56 13.23
N GLU A 83 3.39 -15.99 12.21
CA GLU A 83 2.86 -16.09 10.85
C GLU A 83 1.71 -17.09 10.77
N ASN A 84 1.88 -18.29 11.35
CA ASN A 84 0.80 -19.28 11.38
C ASN A 84 -0.41 -18.83 12.24
N ALA A 85 -0.18 -17.96 13.23
CA ALA A 85 -1.24 -17.33 14.02
C ALA A 85 -1.85 -16.07 13.34
N GLY A 86 -1.49 -15.78 12.09
CA GLY A 86 -2.04 -14.70 11.27
C GLY A 86 -1.41 -13.32 11.52
N VAL A 87 -0.17 -13.28 12.00
CA VAL A 87 0.65 -12.06 12.08
C VAL A 87 1.82 -12.22 11.11
N ASN A 88 1.67 -11.66 9.91
CA ASN A 88 2.54 -11.97 8.77
C ASN A 88 3.72 -11.01 8.62
N SER A 89 3.72 -9.89 9.33
CA SER A 89 4.68 -8.81 9.13
C SER A 89 5.04 -8.09 10.43
N ALA A 90 6.17 -7.38 10.42
CA ALA A 90 6.52 -6.47 11.51
C ALA A 90 5.45 -5.37 11.67
N ARG A 91 4.88 -4.90 10.55
CA ARG A 91 3.79 -3.91 10.53
C ARG A 91 2.54 -4.43 11.22
N GLU A 92 2.09 -5.63 10.89
CA GLU A 92 0.92 -6.22 11.53
C GLU A 92 1.16 -6.40 13.04
N LEU A 93 2.35 -6.87 13.44
CA LEU A 93 2.68 -7.02 14.85
C LEU A 93 2.66 -5.68 15.60
N ALA A 94 3.16 -4.60 14.99
CA ALA A 94 3.16 -3.26 15.58
C ALA A 94 1.76 -2.74 15.92
N GLN A 95 0.74 -3.22 15.21
CA GLN A 95 -0.67 -2.83 15.39
C GLN A 95 -1.43 -3.72 16.39
N ARG A 96 -0.85 -4.86 16.82
CA ARG A 96 -1.55 -5.77 17.73
C ARG A 96 -1.59 -5.25 19.16
N ASN A 97 -2.72 -5.48 19.84
CA ASN A 97 -2.79 -5.41 21.29
C ASN A 97 -2.09 -6.66 21.89
N PRO A 98 -1.07 -6.51 22.76
CA PRO A 98 -0.34 -7.66 23.32
C PRO A 98 -1.21 -8.67 24.07
N ASN A 99 -2.24 -8.22 24.80
CA ASN A 99 -3.10 -9.11 25.58
C ASN A 99 -4.00 -9.95 24.66
N SER A 100 -4.60 -9.31 23.65
CA SER A 100 -5.41 -10.02 22.64
C SER A 100 -4.56 -10.98 21.82
N LEU A 101 -3.34 -10.58 21.44
CA LEU A 101 -2.40 -11.43 20.72
C LEU A 101 -1.99 -12.65 21.56
N MET A 102 -1.74 -12.50 22.86
CA MET A 102 -1.43 -13.63 23.74
C MET A 102 -2.51 -14.71 23.70
N ALA A 103 -3.79 -14.32 23.73
CA ALA A 103 -4.91 -15.25 23.66
C ALA A 103 -4.95 -16.00 22.30
N ILE A 104 -4.68 -15.29 21.19
CA ILE A 104 -4.60 -15.89 19.85
C ILE A 104 -3.46 -16.91 19.79
N LEU A 105 -2.27 -16.54 20.27
CA LEU A 105 -1.10 -17.42 20.26
C LEU A 105 -1.32 -18.67 21.13
N ALA A 106 -1.92 -18.51 22.30
CA ALA A 106 -2.23 -19.64 23.19
C ALA A 106 -3.26 -20.58 22.58
N ARG A 107 -4.29 -20.04 21.92
CA ARG A 107 -5.27 -20.86 21.19
C ARG A 107 -4.62 -21.62 20.05
N PHE A 108 -3.76 -20.95 19.28
CA PHE A 108 -3.06 -21.56 18.16
C PHE A 108 -2.12 -22.69 18.64
N GLU A 109 -1.31 -22.44 19.66
CA GLU A 109 -0.41 -23.46 20.23
C GLU A 109 -1.18 -24.67 20.77
N ALA A 110 -2.31 -24.45 21.46
CA ALA A 110 -3.16 -25.54 21.95
C ALA A 110 -3.81 -26.37 20.82
N GLN A 111 -4.04 -25.76 19.65
CA GLN A 111 -4.55 -26.45 18.47
C GLN A 111 -3.47 -27.21 17.69
N HIS A 112 -2.20 -26.86 17.91
CA HIS A 112 -1.02 -27.40 17.20
C HIS A 112 0.09 -27.87 18.16
N PRO A 113 -0.20 -28.78 19.11
CA PRO A 113 0.78 -29.23 20.10
C PRO A 113 2.01 -29.91 19.48
N GLU A 114 1.86 -30.49 18.29
CA GLU A 114 2.94 -31.12 17.52
C GLU A 114 4.04 -30.14 17.13
N ALA A 115 3.72 -28.86 16.97
CA ALA A 115 4.70 -27.83 16.60
C ALA A 115 5.61 -27.41 17.77
N SER A 116 5.21 -27.76 19.01
CA SER A 116 5.98 -27.52 20.24
C SER A 116 6.50 -26.07 20.32
N TYR A 117 5.59 -25.11 20.12
CA TYR A 117 5.90 -23.70 20.27
C TYR A 117 6.08 -23.35 21.75
N ARG A 118 6.93 -22.36 22.01
CA ARG A 118 7.02 -21.75 23.34
C ARG A 118 6.44 -20.36 23.27
N LEU A 119 5.35 -20.14 24.00
CA LEU A 119 4.72 -18.83 24.07
C LEU A 119 5.66 -17.81 24.74
N PRO A 120 5.80 -16.60 24.18
CA PRO A 120 6.49 -15.51 24.86
C PRO A 120 5.80 -15.18 26.20
N SER A 121 6.53 -14.67 27.18
CA SER A 121 5.88 -14.07 28.36
C SER A 121 5.07 -12.82 27.95
N PRO A 122 4.03 -12.39 28.71
CA PRO A 122 3.30 -11.15 28.42
C PRO A 122 4.22 -9.93 28.29
N LYS A 123 5.23 -9.82 29.15
CA LYS A 123 6.24 -8.76 29.11
C LYS A 123 7.10 -8.84 27.84
N THR A 124 7.50 -10.05 27.44
CA THR A 124 8.25 -10.26 26.20
C THR A 124 7.39 -9.86 25.00
N LEU A 125 6.13 -10.28 24.94
CA LEU A 125 5.23 -10.00 23.83
C LEU A 125 4.97 -8.50 23.69
N ALA A 126 4.70 -7.81 24.78
CA ALA A 126 4.59 -6.34 24.79
C ALA A 126 5.87 -5.68 24.27
N SER A 127 7.05 -6.15 24.69
CA SER A 127 8.33 -5.65 24.18
C SER A 127 8.52 -5.91 22.68
N LEU A 128 8.06 -7.05 22.16
CA LEU A 128 8.14 -7.36 20.73
C LEU A 128 7.25 -6.42 19.90
N VAL A 129 6.03 -6.13 20.38
CA VAL A 129 5.13 -5.15 19.74
C VAL A 129 5.76 -3.75 19.73
N GLU A 130 6.34 -3.29 20.83
CA GLU A 130 7.01 -1.97 20.86
C GLU A 130 8.24 -1.89 19.94
N LYS A 131 9.03 -2.98 19.87
CA LYS A 131 10.14 -3.06 18.91
C LYS A 131 9.67 -3.09 17.46
N ALA A 132 8.54 -3.75 17.19
CA ALA A 132 7.92 -3.76 15.88
C ALA A 132 7.49 -2.34 15.49
N LYS A 133 6.81 -1.60 16.39
CA LYS A 133 6.47 -0.18 16.20
C LYS A 133 7.70 0.66 15.87
N ALA A 134 8.77 0.53 16.66
CA ALA A 134 10.00 1.29 16.44
C ALA A 134 10.65 0.96 15.08
N LEU A 135 10.54 -0.28 14.61
CA LEU A 135 11.04 -0.70 13.29
C LEU A 135 10.17 -0.16 12.14
N THR A 136 8.85 -0.14 12.32
CA THR A 136 7.87 0.26 11.30
C THR A 136 7.56 1.76 11.30
N THR A 137 8.11 2.52 12.25
CA THR A 137 7.99 3.99 12.29
C THR A 137 8.76 4.64 11.12
N VAL A 138 9.51 3.86 10.35
CA VAL A 138 10.04 4.22 9.04
C VAL A 138 9.33 3.33 8.01
N GLU A 139 8.56 3.94 7.11
CA GLU A 139 7.77 3.33 6.02
C GLU A 139 6.39 2.72 6.36
N GLN A 140 5.41 3.62 6.54
CA GLN A 140 4.11 3.45 5.89
C GLN A 140 4.06 4.42 4.70
N PRO A 141 3.43 4.07 3.56
CA PRO A 141 2.73 5.10 2.79
C PRO A 141 1.73 5.70 3.79
N VAL A 142 1.95 6.96 4.15
CA VAL A 142 0.98 7.71 4.94
C VAL A 142 -0.33 7.62 4.17
N GLU A 143 -1.38 7.04 4.77
CA GLU A 143 -2.72 7.14 4.17
C GLU A 143 -2.93 8.61 3.85
N VAL A 144 -3.22 8.93 2.59
CA VAL A 144 -3.39 10.34 2.23
C VAL A 144 -4.53 10.90 3.06
N ASP A 145 -4.26 11.97 3.79
CA ASP A 145 -5.31 12.69 4.47
C ASP A 145 -6.14 13.50 3.45
N ALA A 146 -7.25 14.09 3.90
CA ALA A 146 -8.11 14.88 3.03
C ALA A 146 -7.37 16.05 2.33
N ALA A 147 -6.36 16.64 2.97
CA ALA A 147 -5.59 17.75 2.38
C ALA A 147 -4.64 17.26 1.28
N GLN A 148 -4.01 16.10 1.49
CA GLN A 148 -3.18 15.42 0.49
C GLN A 148 -4.04 14.92 -0.68
N ALA A 149 -5.20 14.31 -0.41
CA ALA A 149 -6.15 13.89 -1.44
C ALA A 149 -6.62 15.07 -2.31
N LYS A 150 -6.86 16.23 -1.69
CA LYS A 150 -7.20 17.48 -2.38
C LYS A 150 -6.07 18.04 -3.25
N THR A 151 -4.82 17.85 -2.84
CA THR A 151 -3.65 18.20 -3.66
C THR A 151 -3.52 17.28 -4.87
N ILE A 152 -3.76 15.98 -4.66
CA ILE A 152 -3.78 14.98 -5.73
C ILE A 152 -4.92 15.28 -6.71
N ALA A 153 -6.09 15.65 -6.22
CA ALA A 153 -7.24 16.01 -7.05
C ALA A 153 -6.96 17.24 -7.94
N GLN A 154 -6.29 18.27 -7.42
CA GLN A 154 -5.87 19.43 -8.23
C GLN A 154 -4.94 19.02 -9.38
N ALA A 155 -3.92 18.20 -9.08
CA ALA A 155 -3.01 17.70 -10.10
C ALA A 155 -3.75 16.84 -11.14
N ALA A 156 -4.70 16.02 -10.69
CA ALA A 156 -5.55 15.21 -11.56
C ALA A 156 -6.41 16.06 -12.49
N LEU A 157 -6.99 17.17 -12.00
CA LEU A 157 -7.78 18.09 -12.81
C LEU A 157 -6.94 18.78 -13.88
N HIS A 158 -5.77 19.31 -13.52
CA HIS A 158 -4.86 19.88 -14.53
C HIS A 158 -4.54 18.88 -15.64
N LYS A 159 -4.18 17.65 -15.26
CA LYS A 159 -3.92 16.57 -16.22
C LYS A 159 -5.16 16.23 -17.06
N TYR A 160 -6.34 16.18 -16.45
CA TYR A 160 -7.59 15.87 -17.14
C TYR A 160 -7.99 16.97 -18.13
N ILE A 161 -7.74 18.23 -17.80
CA ILE A 161 -7.95 19.37 -18.71
C ILE A 161 -7.08 19.18 -19.97
N ASP A 162 -5.78 18.92 -19.79
CA ASP A 162 -4.82 18.80 -20.90
C ASP A 162 -5.01 17.53 -21.73
N GLU A 163 -5.14 16.39 -21.06
CA GLU A 163 -5.10 15.07 -21.69
C GLU A 163 -6.48 14.54 -22.08
N VAL A 164 -7.56 15.14 -21.58
CA VAL A 164 -8.93 14.71 -21.89
C VAL A 164 -9.74 15.85 -22.49
N LEU A 165 -10.09 16.87 -21.71
CA LEU A 165 -11.06 17.90 -22.15
C LEU A 165 -10.61 18.65 -23.42
N PHE A 166 -9.32 18.95 -23.55
CA PHE A 166 -8.76 19.71 -24.67
C PHE A 166 -7.85 18.87 -25.60
N SER A 167 -7.93 17.53 -25.51
CA SER A 167 -7.18 16.59 -26.37
C SER A 167 -8.08 15.86 -27.38
N ASP A 168 -7.52 15.03 -28.26
CA ASP A 168 -8.30 14.20 -29.19
C ASP A 168 -9.02 12.99 -28.53
N ALA A 169 -9.07 12.92 -27.20
CA ALA A 169 -9.81 11.88 -26.48
C ALA A 169 -11.32 11.90 -26.83
N PRO A 170 -11.99 10.73 -26.95
CA PRO A 170 -13.42 10.65 -27.24
C PRO A 170 -14.30 11.42 -26.24
N GLU A 171 -13.99 11.34 -24.95
CA GLU A 171 -14.66 12.06 -23.87
C GLU A 171 -14.45 13.57 -24.01
N GLY A 172 -13.23 13.97 -24.38
CA GLY A 172 -12.89 15.34 -24.71
C GLY A 172 -13.73 15.89 -25.85
N LYS A 173 -13.92 15.09 -26.92
CA LYS A 173 -14.77 15.49 -28.04
C LYS A 173 -16.21 15.75 -27.59
N GLN A 174 -16.78 14.87 -26.76
CA GLN A 174 -18.14 15.06 -26.23
C GLN A 174 -18.25 16.36 -25.42
N PHE A 175 -17.29 16.62 -24.53
CA PHE A 175 -17.21 17.88 -23.79
C PHE A 175 -17.13 19.08 -24.72
N ARG A 176 -16.23 19.08 -25.70
CA ARG A 176 -16.04 20.23 -26.61
C ARG A 176 -17.25 20.46 -27.49
N ASP A 177 -17.92 19.42 -27.95
CA ASP A 177 -19.13 19.54 -28.76
C ASP A 177 -20.28 20.16 -27.93
N ALA A 178 -20.47 19.71 -26.69
CA ALA A 178 -21.55 20.20 -25.82
C ALA A 178 -21.27 21.58 -25.21
N VAL A 179 -20.08 21.77 -24.63
CA VAL A 179 -19.75 22.97 -23.83
C VAL A 179 -19.17 24.09 -24.71
N LEU A 180 -18.37 23.73 -25.72
CA LEU A 180 -17.63 24.68 -26.56
C LEU A 180 -18.11 24.73 -28.02
N GLY A 181 -19.12 23.94 -28.40
CA GLY A 181 -19.53 23.78 -29.81
C GLY A 181 -20.01 25.08 -30.46
N TRP A 182 -20.48 26.04 -29.65
CA TRP A 182 -20.88 27.37 -30.11
C TRP A 182 -19.71 28.37 -30.21
N ARG A 183 -18.50 27.99 -29.76
CA ARG A 183 -17.30 28.85 -29.75
C ARG A 183 -16.34 28.49 -30.90
N PRO A 184 -15.70 29.47 -31.55
CA PRO A 184 -14.65 29.20 -32.52
C PRO A 184 -13.47 28.44 -31.87
N GLN A 185 -12.88 27.48 -32.59
CA GLN A 185 -11.73 26.70 -32.10
C GLN A 185 -10.52 27.57 -31.71
N SER A 186 -10.35 28.73 -32.35
CA SER A 186 -9.30 29.69 -32.00
C SER A 186 -9.41 30.24 -30.58
N THR A 187 -10.57 30.11 -29.92
CA THR A 187 -10.78 30.54 -28.53
C THR A 187 -10.49 29.44 -27.52
N TRP A 188 -10.33 28.19 -27.96
CA TRP A 188 -10.16 27.04 -27.06
C TRP A 188 -8.93 27.12 -26.16
N PRO A 189 -7.75 27.61 -26.62
CA PRO A 189 -6.61 27.80 -25.72
C PRO A 189 -6.90 28.77 -24.57
N THR A 190 -7.68 29.83 -24.83
CA THR A 190 -8.11 30.76 -23.77
C THR A 190 -9.05 30.08 -22.78
N VAL A 191 -9.97 29.24 -23.26
CA VAL A 191 -10.88 28.50 -22.37
C VAL A 191 -10.12 27.45 -21.56
N GLN A 192 -9.18 26.72 -22.18
CA GLN A 192 -8.30 25.78 -21.48
C GLN A 192 -7.57 26.49 -20.33
N GLN A 193 -7.00 27.66 -20.59
CA GLN A 193 -6.34 28.46 -19.55
C GLN A 193 -7.32 28.85 -18.42
N GLN A 194 -8.56 29.24 -18.74
CA GLN A 194 -9.58 29.54 -17.72
C GLN A 194 -9.87 28.33 -16.82
N PHE A 195 -9.89 27.11 -17.39
CA PHE A 195 -10.02 25.88 -16.59
C PHE A 195 -8.82 25.69 -15.67
N HIS A 196 -7.57 25.86 -16.15
CA HIS A 196 -6.39 25.77 -15.28
C HIS A 196 -6.42 26.82 -14.16
N ASP A 197 -6.74 28.07 -14.48
CA ASP A 197 -6.79 29.16 -13.51
C ASP A 197 -7.88 28.90 -12.43
N GLY A 198 -8.95 28.20 -12.81
CA GLY A 198 -10.04 27.82 -11.91
C GLY A 198 -9.74 26.66 -10.96
N VAL A 199 -8.74 25.81 -11.21
CA VAL A 199 -8.47 24.61 -10.39
C VAL A 199 -8.15 24.96 -8.94
N ALA A 200 -7.40 26.05 -8.71
CA ALA A 200 -7.07 26.48 -7.36
C ALA A 200 -8.31 26.96 -6.57
N ALA A 201 -9.24 27.64 -7.24
CA ALA A 201 -10.50 28.08 -6.65
C ALA A 201 -11.44 26.89 -6.40
N TRP A 202 -11.59 26.00 -7.40
CA TRP A 202 -12.32 24.73 -7.25
C TRP A 202 -11.84 23.98 -6.03
N ALA A 203 -10.51 23.86 -5.86
CA ALA A 203 -9.97 23.22 -4.68
C ALA A 203 -10.34 24.02 -3.43
N ALA A 204 -10.04 25.31 -3.33
CA ALA A 204 -10.33 26.10 -2.13
C ALA A 204 -11.79 25.96 -1.65
N GLU A 205 -12.73 25.86 -2.58
CA GLU A 205 -14.18 25.83 -2.33
C GLU A 205 -14.79 24.43 -2.33
N CYS A 206 -14.01 23.36 -2.53
CA CYS A 206 -14.58 22.01 -2.64
C CYS A 206 -15.14 21.49 -1.33
N ASP A 207 -16.33 20.91 -1.41
CA ASP A 207 -16.84 20.01 -0.39
C ASP A 207 -15.99 18.73 -0.39
N VAL A 208 -15.76 18.17 0.79
CA VAL A 208 -14.98 16.94 0.96
C VAL A 208 -15.77 15.97 1.82
N GLY A 209 -15.96 14.76 1.31
CA GLY A 209 -16.62 13.69 2.04
C GLY A 209 -15.96 12.34 1.81
N THR A 210 -16.49 11.33 2.50
CA THR A 210 -16.16 9.93 2.26
C THR A 210 -17.30 9.28 1.47
N ASP A 211 -16.95 8.34 0.61
CA ASP A 211 -17.91 7.61 -0.22
C ASP A 211 -18.27 6.27 0.46
N ASP A 212 -19.54 6.06 0.77
CA ASP A 212 -20.03 4.82 1.38
C ASP A 212 -19.98 3.64 0.39
N ASP A 213 -20.09 3.91 -0.91
CA ASP A 213 -20.00 2.92 -1.99
C ASP A 213 -18.54 2.60 -2.37
N LEU A 214 -17.59 3.48 -2.00
CA LEU A 214 -16.15 3.29 -2.16
C LEU A 214 -15.41 3.45 -0.81
N PRO A 215 -15.47 2.44 0.07
CA PRO A 215 -14.89 2.51 1.40
C PRO A 215 -13.40 2.84 1.37
N GLY A 216 -13.00 3.86 2.12
CA GLY A 216 -11.60 4.30 2.17
C GLY A 216 -11.18 5.24 1.04
N SER A 217 -12.13 5.98 0.45
CA SER A 217 -11.87 7.06 -0.49
C SER A 217 -12.44 8.40 -0.03
N PHE A 218 -11.90 9.47 -0.58
CA PHE A 218 -12.42 10.83 -0.49
C PHE A 218 -13.06 11.20 -1.82
N TRP A 219 -14.25 11.79 -1.77
CA TRP A 219 -14.80 12.55 -2.88
C TRP A 219 -14.65 14.04 -2.60
N MET A 220 -14.34 14.80 -3.65
CA MET A 220 -14.22 16.25 -3.62
C MET A 220 -15.02 16.82 -4.77
N SER A 221 -15.93 17.76 -4.52
CA SER A 221 -16.69 18.40 -5.58
C SER A 221 -16.87 19.90 -5.39
N SER A 222 -16.93 20.62 -6.51
CA SER A 222 -17.21 22.06 -6.59
C SER A 222 -17.50 22.45 -8.04
N SER A 223 -17.69 23.74 -8.29
CA SER A 223 -17.79 24.28 -9.65
C SER A 223 -16.41 24.57 -10.23
N LEU A 224 -16.13 24.09 -11.44
CA LEU A 224 -14.95 24.47 -12.23
C LEU A 224 -15.43 25.15 -13.52
N SER A 225 -15.14 26.45 -13.65
CA SER A 225 -15.60 27.26 -14.79
C SER A 225 -17.12 27.20 -15.02
N GLY A 226 -17.91 27.03 -13.94
CA GLY A 226 -19.37 26.96 -14.00
C GLY A 226 -19.94 25.54 -14.14
N LEU A 227 -19.10 24.50 -14.26
CA LEU A 227 -19.54 23.11 -14.38
C LEU A 227 -19.33 22.35 -13.07
N TYR A 228 -20.29 21.49 -12.69
CA TYR A 228 -20.06 20.57 -11.59
C TYR A 228 -18.86 19.68 -11.90
N THR A 229 -17.92 19.60 -10.96
CA THR A 229 -16.70 18.85 -11.13
C THR A 229 -16.40 18.09 -9.85
N GLU A 230 -16.19 16.78 -10.00
CA GLU A 230 -15.93 15.85 -8.90
C GLU A 230 -14.66 15.03 -9.17
N VAL A 231 -13.86 14.83 -8.12
CA VAL A 231 -12.71 13.93 -8.14
C VAL A 231 -12.78 12.99 -6.95
N LYS A 232 -12.49 11.71 -7.19
CA LYS A 232 -12.37 10.69 -6.14
C LYS A 232 -10.94 10.20 -6.03
N VAL A 233 -10.43 10.14 -4.80
CA VAL A 233 -9.06 9.69 -4.48
C VAL A 233 -9.11 8.69 -3.34
N ASP A 234 -8.47 7.54 -3.47
CA ASP A 234 -8.38 6.57 -2.38
C ASP A 234 -7.31 6.94 -1.34
N LYS A 235 -7.34 6.26 -0.18
CA LYS A 235 -6.33 6.44 0.88
C LYS A 235 -4.91 6.05 0.49
N ALA A 236 -4.69 5.38 -0.64
CA ALA A 236 -3.37 5.11 -1.20
C ALA A 236 -2.87 6.25 -2.12
N GLY A 237 -3.69 7.28 -2.37
CA GLY A 237 -3.38 8.41 -3.23
C GLY A 237 -3.68 8.15 -4.71
N GLN A 238 -4.41 7.08 -5.04
CA GLN A 238 -4.83 6.80 -6.41
C GLN A 238 -6.09 7.59 -6.76
N VAL A 239 -6.07 8.27 -7.92
CA VAL A 239 -7.27 8.89 -8.50
C VAL A 239 -8.16 7.78 -9.04
N LEU A 240 -9.35 7.65 -8.48
CA LEU A 240 -10.35 6.65 -8.87
C LEU A 240 -11.26 7.17 -9.97
N GLN A 241 -11.58 8.46 -9.94
CA GLN A 241 -12.52 9.09 -10.86
C GLN A 241 -12.23 10.58 -10.99
N VAL A 242 -12.38 11.10 -12.20
CA VAL A 242 -12.55 12.53 -12.49
C VAL A 242 -13.82 12.67 -13.32
N TYR A 243 -14.73 13.52 -12.87
CA TYR A 243 -16.00 13.79 -13.53
C TYR A 243 -16.17 15.29 -13.69
N VAL A 244 -16.51 15.72 -14.91
CA VAL A 244 -16.92 17.10 -15.23
C VAL A 244 -18.28 16.97 -15.90
N GLU A 245 -19.27 17.67 -15.36
CA GLU A 245 -20.63 17.65 -15.89
C GLU A 245 -20.69 18.34 -17.26
N ILE A 246 -21.38 17.67 -18.18
CA ILE A 246 -21.57 18.08 -19.56
C ILE A 246 -23.09 18.04 -19.76
N ASP A 247 -23.78 19.10 -19.34
CA ASP A 247 -25.24 19.26 -19.56
C ASP A 247 -25.61 19.22 -21.06
#